data_AF-A0A136IIQ1-F1
#
_entry.id   AF-A0A136IIQ1-F1
#
_cell.length_a   1.000
_cell.length_b   1.000
_cell.length_c   1.000
_cell.angle_alpha   90.00
_cell.angle_beta   90.00
_cell.angle_gamma   90.00
#
_symmetry.space_group_name_H-M   'P 1'
#
loop_
_entity.id
_entity.type
_entity.pdbx_description
1 polymer ?
#
loop_
_entity_poly.entity_id
_entity_poly.type
_entity_poly.pdbx_seq_one_letter_code
_entity_poly.pdbx_strand_id
1 'polypeptide(L)' 'MSKINSVVTFGDPRNQTPITGGEGKTMVVCLPDDAVCSGGFINIAHLTYGSEAPAAAQFVV' A
#
# COMPACT_ATOMS: atom_id res chain seq x y z
N MET A 1 3.40 24.19 -4.75
CA MET A 1 4.27 23.00 -4.56
C MET A 1 3.47 21.93 -3.83
N SER A 2 3.51 20.69 -4.30
CA SER A 2 2.88 19.56 -3.60
C SER A 2 3.56 19.35 -2.25
N LYS A 3 2.79 19.24 -1.16
CA LYS A 3 3.31 19.09 0.22
C LYS A 3 3.59 17.63 0.61
N ILE A 4 3.20 16.69 -0.25
CA ILE A 4 3.34 15.26 0.01
C ILE A 4 4.59 14.76 -0.70
N ASN A 5 5.54 14.23 0.06
CA ASN A 5 6.76 13.62 -0.46
C ASN A 5 6.48 12.24 -1.06
N SER A 6 5.84 11.36 -0.29
CA SER A 6 5.56 9.96 -0.66
C SER A 6 4.24 9.48 -0.05
N VAL A 7 3.64 8.45 -0.64
CA VAL A 7 2.44 7.76 -0.14
C VAL A 7 2.68 6.26 -0.15
N VAL A 8 2.40 5.59 0.97
CA VAL A 8 2.48 4.14 1.08
C VAL A 8 1.17 3.60 1.64
N THR A 9 0.59 2.59 0.99
CA THR A 9 -0.60 1.89 1.49
C THR A 9 -0.29 0.40 1.68
N PHE A 10 -0.86 -0.20 2.73
CA PHE A 10 -0.80 -1.62 3.01
C PHE A 10 -2.21 -2.18 3.01
N GLY A 11 -2.46 -3.25 2.27
CA GLY A 11 -3.79 -3.89 2.25
C GLY A 11 -4.88 -2.99 1.68
N ASP A 12 -4.56 -2.16 0.68
CA ASP A 12 -5.49 -1.18 0.12
C ASP A 12 -6.63 -1.86 -0.67
N PRO A 13 -7.89 -1.75 -0.23
CA PRO A 13 -9.03 -2.30 -0.95
C PRO A 13 -9.31 -1.61 -2.30
N ARG A 14 -8.66 -0.46 -2.55
CA ARG A 14 -8.80 0.37 -3.74
C ARG A 14 -7.51 0.49 -4.55
N ASN A 15 -6.59 -0.46 -4.44
CA ASN A 15 -5.29 -0.43 -5.13
C ASN A 15 -5.36 -0.24 -6.66
N GLN A 16 -6.50 -0.52 -7.30
CA GLN A 16 -6.72 -0.31 -8.73
C GLN A 16 -6.99 1.17 -9.09
N THR A 17 -7.25 2.01 -8.09
CA THR A 17 -7.50 3.44 -8.24
C THR A 17 -6.27 4.23 -7.79
N PRO A 18 -5.62 5.00 -8.69
CA PRO A 18 -4.50 5.84 -8.30
C PRO A 18 -4.89 6.86 -7.22
N ILE A 19 -3.96 7.13 -6.30
CA ILE A 19 -4.13 8.19 -5.31
C ILE A 19 -3.90 9.55 -6.00
N THR A 20 -4.94 10.36 -6.08
CA THR A 20 -4.88 11.69 -6.70
C THR A 20 -3.77 12.54 -6.08
N GLY A 21 -2.84 13.01 -6.90
CA GLY A 21 -1.70 13.81 -6.45
C GLY A 21 -0.55 12.99 -5.85
N GLY A 22 -0.61 11.65 -5.94
CA GLY A 22 0.40 10.67 -5.55
C GLY A 22 1.20 10.09 -6.71
N GLU A 23 1.01 10.60 -7.93
CA GLU A 23 1.61 10.06 -9.14
C GLU A 23 3.15 10.08 -9.05
N GLY A 24 3.79 8.94 -9.33
CA GLY A 24 5.25 8.80 -9.26
C GLY A 24 5.85 8.74 -7.85
N LYS A 25 5.03 8.83 -6.79
CA LYS A 25 5.45 8.79 -5.37
C LYS A 25 4.56 7.89 -4.50
N THR A 26 3.84 6.96 -5.13
CA THR A 26 2.97 6.01 -4.45
C THR A 26 3.56 4.61 -4.51
N MET A 27 3.63 3.94 -3.36
CA MET A 27 3.89 2.51 -3.24
C MET A 27 2.66 1.83 -2.65
N VAL A 28 2.11 0.86 -3.38
CA VAL A 28 0.98 0.05 -2.90
C VAL A 28 1.49 -1.34 -2.57
N VAL A 29 1.32 -1.74 -1.31
CA VAL A 29 1.74 -3.05 -0.80
C VAL A 29 0.50 -3.92 -0.60
N CYS A 30 0.38 -4.93 -1.45
CA CYS A 30 -0.65 -5.96 -1.35
C CYS A 30 0.03 -7.33 -1.32
N LEU A 31 -0.12 -8.04 -0.20
CA LEU A 31 0.39 -9.40 -0.11
C LEU A 31 -0.40 -10.31 -1.05
N PRO A 32 0.24 -11.33 -1.68
CA PRO A 32 -0.39 -12.14 -2.73
C PRO A 32 -1.73 -12.76 -2.32
N ASP A 33 -1.86 -13.15 -1.06
CA ASP A 33 -3.05 -13.80 -0.51
C ASP A 33 -3.99 -12.84 0.23
N ASP A 34 -3.73 -11.53 0.25
CA ASP A 34 -4.62 -10.58 0.93
C ASP A 34 -5.92 -10.36 0.14
N ALA A 35 -7.01 -10.92 0.66
CA ALA A 35 -8.33 -10.82 0.04
C ALA A 35 -8.87 -9.38 0.03
N VAL A 36 -8.46 -8.53 0.98
CA VAL A 36 -8.92 -7.12 1.06
C VAL A 36 -8.50 -6.34 -0.17
N CYS A 37 -7.29 -6.60 -0.68
CA CYS A 37 -6.78 -5.99 -1.92
C CYS A 37 -7.62 -6.31 -3.17
N SER A 38 -8.46 -7.34 -3.12
CA SER A 38 -9.39 -7.71 -4.19
C SER A 38 -10.85 -7.37 -3.85
N GLY A 39 -11.09 -6.55 -2.82
CA GLY A 39 -12.43 -6.19 -2.35
C GLY A 39 -13.10 -7.22 -1.45
N GLY A 40 -12.34 -8.22 -0.97
CA GLY A 40 -12.79 -9.24 -0.03
C GLY A 40 -12.75 -8.80 1.44
N PHE A 41 -12.96 -9.76 2.33
CA PHE A 41 -12.91 -9.55 3.78
C PHE A 41 -11.54 -9.93 4.36
N ILE A 42 -11.27 -9.50 5.60
CA ILE A 42 -9.98 -9.70 6.27
C ILE A 42 -9.59 -11.18 6.35
N ASN A 43 -8.30 -11.47 6.14
CA ASN A 43 -7.69 -12.79 6.33
C ASN A 43 -6.29 -12.67 6.94
N ILE A 44 -5.58 -13.79 7.13
CA ILE A 44 -4.27 -13.79 7.79
C ILE A 44 -3.23 -12.95 7.04
N ALA A 45 -3.22 -12.98 5.71
CA ALA A 45 -2.28 -12.18 4.91
C ALA A 45 -2.45 -10.68 5.19
N HIS A 46 -3.68 -10.21 5.38
CA HIS A 46 -3.94 -8.80 5.73
C HIS A 46 -3.35 -8.38 7.09
N LEU A 47 -3.04 -9.33 7.97
CA LEU A 47 -2.52 -9.07 9.31
C LEU A 47 -0.99 -9.11 9.38
N THR A 48 -0.30 -9.43 8.28
CA THR A 48 1.14 -9.75 8.27
C THR A 48 2.03 -8.74 7.54
N TYR A 49 1.55 -7.53 7.26
CA TYR A 49 2.34 -6.49 6.58
C TYR A 49 3.59 -6.01 7.32
N GLY A 50 3.81 -6.43 8.56
CA GLY A 50 5.02 -6.12 9.31
C GLY A 50 6.32 -6.53 8.61
N SER A 51 6.29 -7.57 7.76
CA SER A 51 7.45 -7.99 6.95
C SER A 51 7.87 -6.95 5.90
N GLU A 52 6.93 -6.11 5.44
CA GLU A 52 7.13 -5.15 4.35
C GLU A 52 7.57 -3.77 4.85
N ALA A 53 7.56 -3.55 6.16
CA ALA A 53 7.94 -2.27 6.76
C ALA A 53 9.34 -1.78 6.36
N PRO A 54 10.39 -2.61 6.27
CA PRO A 54 11.71 -2.16 5.83
C PRO A 54 11.71 -1.67 4.37
N ALA A 55 11.01 -2.35 3.46
CA ALA A 55 10.91 -1.95 2.06
C ALA A 55 10.12 -0.65 1.90
N ALA A 56 9.00 -0.51 2.63
CA ALA A 56 8.22 0.73 2.68
C ALA A 56 9.02 1.91 3.24
N ALA A 57 9.83 1.69 4.28
CA ALA A 57 10.70 2.72 4.83
C ALA A 57 11.76 3.16 3.80
N GLN A 58 12.36 2.22 3.07
CA GLN A 58 13.33 2.54 2.01
C GLN A 58 12.72 3.33 0.85
N PHE A 59 11.45 3.10 0.53
CA PHE A 59 10.75 3.86 -0.51
C PHE A 59 10.55 5.35 -0.17
N VAL A 60 10.39 5.67 1.12
CA VAL A 60 10.05 7.03 1.58
C VAL A 60 11.29 7.95 1.73
N VAL A 61 12.50 7.38 1.72
CA VAL A 61 13.78 8.10 1.85
C VAL A 61 14.18 8.78 0.54
#